data_AF-A0A539DHS2-F1
#
_entry.id   AF-A0A539DHS2-F1
#
_cell.length_a   1.000
_cell.length_b   1.000
_cell.length_c   1.000
_cell.angle_alpha   90.00
_cell.angle_beta   90.00
_cell.angle_gamma   90.00
#
_symmetry.space_group_name_H-M   'P 1'
#
loop_
_entity.id
_entity.type
_entity.pdbx_description
1 polymer ?
#
loop_
_entity_poly.entity_id
_entity_poly.type
_entity_poly.pdbx_seq_one_letter_code
_entity_poly.pdbx_strand_id
1 'polypeptide(L)'
;MLPEYVANSLWLCLGVALGVGSMGTTMAWLTAMHDFPGRRFFEWALLLPLAMPAYVLAYTYTDFLQFVGPVQTGLRETFGWSKADYWFPDVRTLPGAVVMFSCVLYPYVYLVVRTAFLE
;
A
#
# COMPACT_ATOMS: atom_id res chain seq x y z
N MET A 1 -13.47 -23.62 -9.75
CA MET A 1 -14.22 -22.66 -8.90
C MET A 1 -13.65 -22.63 -7.47
N LEU A 2 -14.05 -23.49 -6.53
CA LEU A 2 -13.55 -23.41 -5.14
C LEU A 2 -12.02 -23.51 -4.96
N PRO A 3 -11.30 -24.47 -5.59
CA PRO A 3 -9.85 -24.58 -5.40
C PRO A 3 -9.07 -23.36 -5.88
N GLU A 4 -9.57 -22.70 -6.93
CA GLU A 4 -8.96 -21.51 -7.51
C GLU A 4 -9.13 -20.28 -6.62
N TYR A 5 -10.30 -20.11 -6.00
CA TYR A 5 -10.52 -19.06 -4.99
C TYR A 5 -9.64 -19.26 -3.75
N VAL A 6 -9.47 -20.51 -3.30
CA VAL A 6 -8.58 -20.85 -2.19
C VAL A 6 -7.14 -20.53 -2.57
N ALA A 7 -6.68 -20.95 -3.76
CA ALA A 7 -5.33 -20.64 -4.23
C ALA A 7 -5.08 -19.13 -4.34
N ASN A 8 -6.01 -18.37 -4.91
CA ASN A 8 -5.89 -16.92 -5.03
C ASN A 8 -5.85 -16.23 -3.65
N SER A 9 -6.68 -16.68 -2.70
CA SER A 9 -6.66 -16.18 -1.33
C SER A 9 -5.34 -16.47 -0.63
N LEU A 10 -4.78 -17.67 -0.82
CA LEU A 10 -3.48 -18.04 -0.24
C LEU A 10 -2.36 -17.17 -0.82
N TRP A 11 -2.33 -16.97 -2.13
CA TRP A 11 -1.36 -16.09 -2.79
C TRP A 11 -1.50 -14.64 -2.34
N LEU A 12 -2.73 -14.16 -2.20
CA LEU A 12 -3.01 -12.82 -1.67
C LEU A 12 -2.48 -12.69 -0.23
N CYS A 13 -2.84 -13.62 0.66
CA CYS A 13 -2.37 -13.62 2.05
C CYS A 13 -0.84 -13.66 2.14
N LEU A 14 -0.18 -14.51 1.36
CA LEU A 14 1.27 -14.62 1.35
C LEU A 14 1.92 -13.33 0.84
N GLY A 15 1.45 -12.78 -0.28
CA GLY A 15 1.95 -11.54 -0.84
C GLY A 15 1.79 -10.37 0.13
N VAL A 16 0.63 -10.25 0.76
CA VAL A 16 0.34 -9.20 1.75
C VAL A 16 1.21 -9.37 2.98
N ALA A 17 1.37 -10.59 3.51
CA ALA A 17 2.22 -10.85 4.68
C ALA A 17 3.67 -10.43 4.43
N LEU A 18 4.22 -10.76 3.24
CA LEU A 18 5.56 -10.34 2.85
C LEU A 18 5.66 -8.82 2.65
N GLY A 19 4.69 -8.21 1.98
CA GLY A 19 4.69 -6.77 1.71
C GLY A 19 4.55 -5.93 3.00
N VAL A 20 3.56 -6.24 3.83
CA VAL A 20 3.35 -5.58 5.14
C VAL A 20 4.53 -5.85 6.07
N GLY A 21 5.02 -7.10 6.11
CA GLY A 21 6.15 -7.51 6.94
C GLY A 21 7.41 -6.71 6.61
N SER A 22 7.78 -6.66 5.33
CA SER A 22 8.95 -5.90 4.87
C SER A 22 8.79 -4.40 5.10
N MET A 23 7.70 -3.78 4.63
CA MET A 23 7.48 -2.34 4.77
C MET A 23 7.39 -1.92 6.24
N GLY A 24 6.57 -2.60 7.04
CA GLY A 24 6.39 -2.30 8.45
C GLY A 24 7.68 -2.44 9.25
N THR A 25 8.44 -3.52 9.01
CA THR A 25 9.72 -3.76 9.70
C THR A 25 10.78 -2.74 9.31
N THR A 26 10.95 -2.44 8.03
CA THR A 26 11.93 -1.44 7.57
C THR A 26 11.61 -0.05 8.13
N MET A 27 10.34 0.37 8.12
CA MET A 27 9.94 1.67 8.67
C MET A 27 10.11 1.71 10.20
N ALA A 28 9.77 0.63 10.90
CA ALA A 28 9.95 0.52 12.34
C ALA A 28 11.43 0.59 12.73
N TRP A 29 12.29 -0.16 12.02
CA TRP A 29 13.72 -0.15 12.22
C TRP A 29 14.33 1.24 11.95
N LEU A 30 13.97 1.89 10.84
CA LEU A 30 14.44 3.24 10.52
C LEU A 30 14.05 4.26 11.58
N THR A 31 12.80 4.22 12.06
CA THR A 31 12.30 5.19 13.05
C THR A 31 12.70 4.86 14.48
N ALA A 32 13.11 3.63 14.80
CA ALA A 32 13.58 3.25 16.13
C ALA A 32 15.10 3.43 16.28
N MET A 33 15.88 2.97 15.29
CA MET A 33 17.33 2.81 15.38
C MET A 33 18.13 3.97 14.76
N HIS A 34 17.53 4.82 13.93
CA HIS A 34 18.22 5.95 13.29
C HIS A 34 17.65 7.32 13.71
N ASP A 35 18.54 8.27 13.96
CA ASP A 35 18.22 9.67 14.17
C ASP A 35 18.42 10.47 12.88
N PHE A 36 17.32 10.80 12.21
CA PHE A 36 17.30 11.62 11.00
C PHE A 36 16.38 12.85 11.15
N PRO A 37 16.67 13.96 10.46
CA PRO A 37 15.83 15.16 10.51
C PRO A 37 14.42 14.83 9.99
N GLY A 38 13.41 14.95 10.85
CA GLY A 38 12.02 14.61 10.53
C GLY A 38 11.51 13.30 11.13
N ARG A 39 12.32 12.55 11.90
CA ARG A 39 11.91 11.31 12.59
C ARG A 39 10.54 11.41 13.28
N ARG A 40 10.33 12.45 14.10
CA ARG A 40 9.06 12.67 14.83
C ARG A 40 7.84 12.84 13.91
N PHE A 41 8.03 13.45 12.75
CA PHE A 41 6.96 13.59 11.77
C PHE A 41 6.59 12.21 11.19
N PHE A 42 7.59 11.43 10.76
CA PHE A 42 7.34 10.09 10.23
C PHE A 42 6.76 9.12 11.25
N GLU A 43 7.20 9.19 12.52
CA GLU A 43 6.64 8.35 13.59
C GLU A 43 5.13 8.48 13.74
N TRP A 44 4.59 9.70 13.62
CA TRP A 44 3.14 9.92 13.68
C TRP A 44 2.48 9.76 12.31
N ALA A 45 3.11 10.24 11.23
CA ALA A 45 2.54 10.18 9.89
C ALA A 45 2.34 8.73 9.40
N LEU A 46 3.23 7.80 9.78
CA LEU A 46 3.08 6.39 9.44
C LEU A 46 1.89 5.72 10.15
N LEU A 47 1.36 6.34 11.20
CA LEU A 47 0.17 5.89 11.93
C LEU A 47 -1.13 6.51 11.40
N LEU A 48 -1.05 7.62 10.66
CA LEU A 48 -2.23 8.29 10.09
C LEU A 48 -3.12 7.38 9.24
N PRO A 49 -2.60 6.46 8.39
CA PRO A 49 -3.47 5.59 7.60
C PRO A 49 -4.38 4.71 8.47
N LEU A 50 -4.00 4.42 9.72
CA LEU A 50 -4.80 3.66 10.68
C LEU A 50 -6.09 4.39 11.08
N ALA A 51 -6.11 5.73 10.99
CA ALA A 51 -7.26 6.53 11.37
C ALA A 51 -8.40 6.48 10.35
N MET A 52 -8.12 6.08 9.11
CA MET A 52 -9.14 5.94 8.07
C MET A 52 -9.67 4.50 8.00
N PRO A 53 -11.00 4.30 7.80
CA PRO A 53 -11.52 2.96 7.57
C PRO A 53 -10.92 2.34 6.30
N ALA A 54 -10.48 1.09 6.39
CA ALA A 54 -9.83 0.38 5.29
C ALA A 54 -10.68 0.36 3.99
N TYR A 55 -12.01 0.30 4.11
CA TYR A 55 -12.91 0.33 2.96
C TYR A 55 -12.86 1.68 2.22
N VAL A 56 -12.74 2.81 2.93
CA VAL A 56 -12.65 4.15 2.33
C VAL A 56 -11.35 4.28 1.56
N LEU A 57 -10.24 3.82 2.15
CA LEU A 57 -8.95 3.76 1.50
C LEU A 57 -9.03 2.93 0.20
N ALA A 58 -9.60 1.74 0.24
CA ALA A 58 -9.72 0.88 -0.94
C ALA A 58 -10.52 1.56 -2.09
N TYR A 59 -11.65 2.19 -1.80
CA TYR A 59 -12.41 2.93 -2.80
C TYR A 59 -11.63 4.13 -3.33
N THR A 60 -11.03 4.92 -2.45
CA THR A 60 -10.24 6.09 -2.84
C THR A 60 -9.07 5.70 -3.73
N TYR A 61 -8.31 4.65 -3.38
CA TYR A 61 -7.21 4.16 -4.21
C TYR A 61 -7.69 3.65 -5.57
N THR A 62 -8.79 2.88 -5.59
CA THR A 62 -9.39 2.40 -6.83
C THR A 62 -9.82 3.58 -7.70
N ASP A 63 -10.47 4.58 -7.12
CA ASP A 63 -10.95 5.75 -7.85
C ASP A 63 -9.81 6.64 -8.34
N PHE A 64 -8.71 6.69 -7.60
CA PHE A 64 -7.53 7.47 -7.95
C PHE A 64 -6.76 6.83 -9.11
N LEU A 65 -6.64 5.49 -9.09
CA LEU A 65 -5.81 4.71 -10.02
C LEU A 65 -6.58 4.15 -11.22
N GLN A 66 -7.91 4.15 -11.23
CA GLN A 66 -8.68 3.69 -12.37
C GLN A 66 -8.43 4.55 -13.62
N PHE A 67 -8.87 4.05 -14.78
CA PHE A 67 -8.65 4.71 -16.07
C PHE A 67 -9.20 6.14 -16.15
N VAL A 68 -10.36 6.37 -15.53
CA VAL A 68 -11.00 7.71 -15.46
C VAL A 68 -10.50 8.50 -14.24
N GLY A 69 -9.62 7.90 -13.43
CA GLY A 69 -9.09 8.50 -12.22
C GLY A 69 -8.18 9.69 -12.51
N PRO A 70 -7.99 10.57 -11.51
CA PRO A 70 -7.17 11.78 -11.63
C PRO A 70 -5.71 11.49 -12.01
N VAL A 71 -5.12 10.36 -11.58
CA VAL A 71 -3.73 10.01 -11.93
C VAL A 71 -3.59 9.76 -13.42
N GLN A 72 -4.39 8.86 -13.96
CA GLN A 72 -4.34 8.49 -15.37
C GLN A 72 -4.79 9.64 -16.27
N THR A 73 -5.78 10.43 -15.85
CA THR A 73 -6.23 11.61 -16.58
C THR A 73 -5.18 12.70 -16.60
N GLY A 74 -4.55 13.01 -15.46
CA GLY A 74 -3.46 13.99 -15.39
C GLY A 74 -2.24 13.59 -16.21
N LEU A 75 -1.87 12.30 -16.22
CA LEU A 75 -0.80 11.77 -17.09
C LEU A 75 -1.13 12.00 -18.57
N ARG A 76 -2.36 11.68 -19.00
CA ARG A 76 -2.80 11.87 -20.40
C ARG A 76 -2.81 13.35 -20.80
N GLU A 77 -3.29 14.23 -19.93
CA GLU A 77 -3.36 15.67 -20.21
C GLU A 77 -1.95 16.30 -20.26
N THR A 78 -1.05 15.90 -19.36
CA THR A 78 0.30 16.49 -19.28
C THR A 78 1.19 16.04 -20.43
N PHE A 79 1.09 14.78 -20.84
CA PHE A 79 1.94 14.20 -21.89
C PHE A 79 1.25 14.12 -23.26
N GLY A 80 -0.02 14.53 -23.37
CA GLY A 80 -0.82 14.39 -24.58
C GLY A 80 -1.10 12.94 -24.99
N TRP A 81 -0.97 12.00 -24.05
CA TRP A 81 -1.10 10.57 -24.33
C TRP A 81 -2.56 10.17 -24.56
N SER A 82 -2.78 9.38 -25.60
CA SER A 82 -4.01 8.62 -25.79
C SER A 82 -3.95 7.29 -25.02
N LYS A 83 -5.08 6.60 -24.88
CA LYS A 83 -5.16 5.29 -24.21
C LYS A 83 -4.20 4.23 -24.80
N ALA A 84 -3.80 4.40 -26.06
CA ALA A 84 -2.91 3.46 -26.75
C ALA A 84 -1.42 3.71 -26.47
N ASP A 85 -1.06 4.89 -25.92
CA ASP A 85 0.33 5.33 -25.83
C ASP A 85 1.02 4.89 -24.54
N TYR A 86 0.28 4.38 -23.55
CA TYR A 86 0.83 3.90 -22.29
C TYR A 86 0.07 2.68 -21.74
N TRP A 87 0.82 1.79 -21.09
CA TRP A 87 0.26 0.67 -20.33
C TRP A 87 0.18 1.04 -18.86
N PHE A 88 -0.99 0.87 -18.24
CA PHE A 88 -1.19 1.07 -16.82
C PHE A 88 -1.66 -0.25 -16.17
N PRO A 89 -1.05 -0.69 -15.07
CA PRO A 89 -1.45 -1.93 -14.42
C PRO A 89 -2.89 -1.84 -13.88
N ASP A 90 -3.69 -2.85 -14.17
CA ASP A 90 -5.06 -2.91 -13.63
C ASP A 90 -5.01 -3.17 -12.12
N VAL A 91 -5.62 -2.26 -11.37
CA VAL A 91 -5.70 -2.29 -9.91
C VAL A 91 -6.56 -3.46 -9.42
N ARG A 92 -7.49 -3.95 -10.27
CA ARG A 92 -8.42 -5.06 -9.96
C ARG A 92 -7.79 -6.43 -10.28
N THR A 93 -6.53 -6.60 -9.91
CA THR A 93 -5.76 -7.84 -10.10
C THR A 93 -5.19 -8.33 -8.78
N LEU A 94 -4.77 -9.60 -8.70
CA LEU A 94 -4.17 -10.15 -7.47
C LEU A 94 -2.92 -9.36 -7.02
N PRO A 95 -1.95 -9.02 -7.90
CA PRO A 95 -0.81 -8.18 -7.51
C PRO A 95 -1.22 -6.77 -7.09
N GLY A 96 -2.20 -6.16 -7.79
CA GLY A 96 -2.75 -4.85 -7.41
C GLY A 96 -3.38 -4.88 -6.01
N ALA A 97 -4.15 -5.92 -5.71
CA ALA A 97 -4.72 -6.15 -4.39
C ALA A 97 -3.64 -6.34 -3.32
N VAL A 98 -2.59 -7.15 -3.59
CA VAL A 98 -1.46 -7.34 -2.67
C VAL A 98 -0.84 -5.98 -2.31
N VAL A 99 -0.49 -5.16 -3.30
CA VAL A 99 0.10 -3.84 -3.07
C VAL A 99 -0.84 -2.94 -2.28
N MET A 100 -2.11 -2.86 -2.66
CA MET A 100 -3.11 -2.04 -1.98
C MET A 100 -3.27 -2.46 -0.51
N PHE A 101 -3.46 -3.75 -0.25
CA PHE A 101 -3.56 -4.26 1.12
C PHE A 101 -2.27 -4.05 1.90
N SER A 102 -1.09 -4.18 1.28
CA SER A 102 0.17 -3.88 1.95
C SER A 102 0.28 -2.41 2.36
N CYS A 103 -0.08 -1.48 1.48
CA CYS A 103 -0.11 -0.04 1.78
C CYS A 103 -1.11 0.33 2.87
N VAL A 104 -2.22 -0.40 3.01
CA VAL A 104 -3.23 -0.14 4.05
C VAL A 104 -2.84 -0.79 5.38
N LEU A 105 -2.24 -1.98 5.35
CA LEU A 105 -2.02 -2.80 6.54
C LEU A 105 -0.62 -2.65 7.16
N TYR A 106 0.37 -2.10 6.45
CA TYR A 106 1.73 -1.90 7.00
C TYR A 106 1.76 -1.16 8.36
N PRO A 107 0.87 -0.19 8.69
CA PRO A 107 0.92 0.51 9.98
C PRO A 107 0.74 -0.41 11.18
N TYR A 108 -0.01 -1.50 11.02
CA TYR A 108 -0.22 -2.48 12.09
C TYR A 108 1.08 -3.21 12.46
N VAL A 109 1.83 -3.67 11.45
CA VAL A 109 3.14 -4.32 11.67
C VAL A 109 4.17 -3.30 12.17
N TYR A 110 4.16 -2.10 11.60
CA TYR A 110 5.02 -1.01 12.04
C TYR A 110 4.91 -0.77 13.56
N LEU A 111 3.69 -0.69 14.09
CA LEU A 111 3.44 -0.47 15.52
C LEU A 111 4.06 -1.58 16.38
N VAL A 112 3.75 -2.84 16.06
CA VAL A 112 4.19 -4.00 16.84
C VAL A 112 5.71 -4.17 16.78
N VAL A 113 6.31 -3.99 15.61
CA VAL A 113 7.74 -4.15 15.43
C VAL A 113 8.49 -2.98 16.08
N ARG A 114 7.97 -1.75 15.99
CA ARG A 114 8.59 -0.60 16.64
C ARG A 114 8.60 -0.74 18.16
N THR A 115 7.51 -1.22 18.76
CA THR A 115 7.51 -1.48 20.21
C THR A 115 8.56 -2.51 20.60
N ALA A 116 8.72 -3.58 19.81
CA ALA A 116 9.74 -4.60 20.05
C ALA A 116 11.19 -4.10 19.86
N PHE A 117 11.42 -3.07 19.03
CA PHE A 117 12.74 -2.45 18.88
C PHE A 117 13.07 -1.40 19.95
N LEU A 118 12.06 -0.90 20.67
CA LEU A 118 12.23 0.11 21.72
C LEU A 118 12.30 -0.50 23.13
N GLU A 119 11.87 -1.74 23.30
CA GLU A 119 12.20 -2.59 24.45
C GLU A 119 13.70 -2.94 24.47
#